data_AF-V8N3G7-F1
#
_entry.id   AF-V8N3G7-F1
#
_cell.length_a   1.000
_cell.length_b   1.000
_cell.length_c   1.000
_cell.angle_alpha   90.00
_cell.angle_beta   90.00
_cell.angle_gamma   90.00
#
_symmetry.space_group_name_H-M   'P 1'
#
loop_
_entity.id
_entity.type
_entity.pdbx_description
1 polymer ?
#
loop_
_entity_poly.entity_id
_entity_poly.type
_entity_poly.pdbx_seq_one_letter_code
_entity_poly.pdbx_strand_id
1 'polypeptide(L)'
;MDENRSRAQMANIKAKHEKYLADMDELFSQVDEKRKKRDIPDYLCGKISFELMREPCITPSGITYDRKDIEEHLQMGRGLDLGEMVCPAGSKLYRGMGREWSPVHSSI
;
A
#
# COMPACT_ATOMS: atom_id res chain seq x y z
N MET A 1 -10.60 31.20 55.25
CA MET A 1 -11.23 29.99 54.68
C MET A 1 -11.33 30.05 53.15
N ASP A 2 -11.74 31.19 52.55
CA ASP A 2 -11.84 31.36 51.10
C ASP A 2 -10.51 31.29 50.32
N GLU A 3 -9.40 31.80 50.88
CA GLU A 3 -8.11 31.76 50.18
C GLU A 3 -7.60 30.34 49.96
N ASN A 4 -7.84 29.44 50.92
CA ASN A 4 -7.45 28.03 50.80
C ASN A 4 -8.29 27.31 49.73
N ARG A 5 -9.58 27.68 49.61
CA ARG A 5 -10.48 27.16 48.57
C ARG A 5 -10.10 27.65 47.18
N SER A 6 -9.72 28.93 47.06
CA SER A 6 -9.21 29.53 45.82
C SER A 6 -7.90 28.88 45.37
N ARG A 7 -6.96 28.64 46.30
CA ARG A 7 -5.69 27.96 46.02
C ARG A 7 -5.89 26.51 45.55
N ALA A 8 -6.83 25.79 46.17
CA ALA A 8 -7.19 24.43 45.75
C ALA A 8 -7.85 24.41 44.34
N GLN A 9 -8.69 25.39 44.02
CA GLN A 9 -9.24 25.54 42.67
C GLN A 9 -8.16 25.82 41.63
N MET A 10 -7.22 26.73 41.90
CA MET A 10 -6.11 27.02 40.99
C MET A 10 -5.22 25.80 40.75
N ALA A 11 -4.94 25.01 41.79
CA ALA A 11 -4.17 23.77 41.65
C ALA A 11 -4.90 22.74 40.77
N ASN A 12 -6.22 22.60 40.92
CA ASN A 12 -7.02 21.68 40.11
C ASN A 12 -7.10 22.14 38.64
N ILE A 13 -7.24 23.46 38.39
CA ILE A 13 -7.22 24.02 37.03
C ILE A 13 -5.86 23.77 36.37
N LYS A 14 -4.76 24.01 37.11
CA LYS A 14 -3.40 23.78 36.59
C LYS A 14 -3.16 22.30 36.27
N ALA A 15 -3.55 21.39 37.17
CA ALA A 15 -3.41 19.95 36.95
C ALA A 15 -4.22 19.47 35.75
N LYS A 16 -5.45 19.98 35.56
CA LYS A 16 -6.26 19.68 34.38
C LYS A 16 -5.61 20.22 33.10
N HIS A 17 -5.07 21.43 33.15
CA HIS A 17 -4.39 22.04 32.01
C HIS A 17 -3.16 21.23 31.59
N GLU A 18 -2.30 20.84 32.53
CA GLU A 18 -1.13 19.99 32.27
C GLU A 18 -1.55 18.63 31.69
N LYS A 19 -2.62 18.02 32.22
CA LYS A 19 -3.18 16.80 31.67
C LYS A 19 -3.63 16.98 30.22
N TYR A 20 -4.42 18.02 29.91
CA TYR A 20 -4.90 18.24 28.55
C TYR A 20 -3.77 18.53 27.56
N LEU A 21 -2.70 19.21 27.99
CA LEU A 21 -1.51 19.39 27.16
C LEU A 21 -0.82 18.06 26.86
N ALA A 22 -0.63 17.21 27.88
CA ALA A 22 -0.05 15.89 27.69
C ALA A 22 -0.92 14.99 26.79
N ASP A 23 -2.23 14.99 27.02
CA ASP A 23 -3.19 14.22 26.20
C ASP A 23 -3.16 14.68 24.74
N MET A 24 -3.00 16.00 24.48
CA MET A 24 -2.87 16.53 23.12
C MET A 24 -1.57 16.11 22.45
N ASP A 25 -0.44 16.23 23.14
CA ASP A 25 0.87 15.87 22.61
C ASP A 25 0.93 14.36 22.27
N GLU A 26 0.37 13.53 23.13
CA GLU A 26 0.20 12.10 22.91
C GLU A 26 -0.68 11.81 21.68
N LEU A 27 -1.78 12.56 21.49
CA LEU A 27 -2.67 12.40 20.34
C LEU A 27 -1.95 12.69 19.01
N PHE A 28 -1.13 13.75 18.96
CA PHE A 28 -0.32 14.08 17.80
C PHE A 28 0.79 13.04 17.56
N SER A 29 1.46 12.61 18.63
CA SER A 29 2.49 11.55 18.58
C SER A 29 1.95 10.25 17.99
N GLN A 30 0.77 9.79 18.43
CA GLN A 30 0.14 8.57 17.90
C GLN A 30 -0.22 8.68 16.40
N VAL A 31 -0.65 9.85 15.94
CA VAL A 31 -0.97 10.09 14.53
C VAL A 31 0.30 10.07 13.69
N ASP A 32 1.39 10.67 14.17
CA ASP A 32 2.66 10.72 13.46
C ASP A 32 3.31 9.34 13.36
N GLU A 33 3.27 8.53 14.42
CA GLU A 33 3.77 7.16 14.40
C GLU A 33 3.02 6.28 13.38
N LYS A 34 1.70 6.45 13.24
CA LYS A 34 0.91 5.76 12.20
C LYS A 34 1.26 6.22 10.78
N ARG A 35 1.70 7.47 10.61
CA ARG A 35 2.10 8.01 9.30
C ARG A 35 3.50 7.57 8.88
N LYS A 36 4.39 7.27 9.82
CA LYS A 36 5.74 6.75 9.52
C LYS A 36 5.71 5.31 8.99
N LYS A 37 4.75 4.49 9.42
CA LYS A 37 4.58 3.08 9.00
C LYS A 37 3.89 2.91 7.64
N ARG A 38 4.24 3.73 6.64
CA ARG A 38 3.69 3.62 5.27
C ARG A 38 4.52 2.70 4.39
N ASP A 39 5.03 1.61 4.94
CA ASP A 39 5.66 0.58 4.12
C ASP A 39 4.58 -0.12 3.31
N ILE A 40 4.68 0.00 1.99
CA ILE A 40 3.75 -0.64 1.07
C ILE A 40 4.04 -2.14 1.11
N PRO A 41 3.08 -3.01 1.46
CA PRO A 41 3.32 -4.44 1.46
C PRO A 41 3.71 -4.95 0.07
N ASP A 42 4.76 -5.77 -0.01
CA ASP A 42 5.35 -6.29 -1.27
C ASP A 42 4.37 -7.03 -2.18
N TYR A 43 3.29 -7.60 -1.63
CA TYR A 43 2.27 -8.29 -2.42
C TYR A 43 1.34 -7.32 -3.18
N LEU A 44 1.33 -6.04 -2.81
CA LEU A 44 0.68 -4.98 -3.58
C LEU A 44 1.59 -4.40 -4.68
N CYS A 45 2.88 -4.75 -4.64
CA CYS A 45 3.86 -4.30 -5.61
C CYS A 45 3.94 -5.25 -6.80
N GLY A 46 4.13 -4.68 -7.99
CA GLY A 46 4.32 -5.45 -9.22
C GLY A 46 5.65 -6.20 -9.20
N LYS A 47 5.70 -7.39 -9.81
CA LYS A 47 6.93 -8.20 -9.91
C LYS A 47 7.99 -7.68 -10.89
N ILE A 48 7.69 -6.58 -11.61
CA ILE A 48 8.59 -5.94 -12.60
C ILE A 48 9.10 -4.61 -12.07
N SER A 49 8.21 -3.65 -11.79
CA SER A 49 8.57 -2.32 -11.29
C SER A 49 8.94 -2.29 -9.81
N PHE A 50 8.53 -3.28 -9.02
CA PHE A 50 8.59 -3.25 -7.54
C PHE A 50 7.85 -2.05 -6.92
N GLU A 51 6.99 -1.39 -7.70
CA GLU A 51 6.13 -0.30 -7.27
C GLU A 51 4.69 -0.78 -7.08
N LEU A 52 3.90 0.01 -6.35
CA LEU A 52 2.47 -0.24 -6.16
C LEU A 52 1.76 -0.33 -7.52
N MET A 53 1.08 -1.46 -7.76
CA MET A 53 0.34 -1.68 -9.01
C MET A 53 -0.86 -0.72 -9.11
N ARG A 54 -1.03 -0.10 -10.27
CA ARG A 54 -2.20 0.74 -10.60
C ARG A 54 -3.28 -0.08 -11.26
N GLU A 55 -2.88 -0.95 -12.19
CA GLU A 55 -3.78 -1.82 -12.96
C GLU A 55 -3.37 -3.28 -12.79
N PRO A 56 -3.71 -3.92 -11.65
CA PRO A 56 -3.31 -5.29 -11.39
C PRO A 56 -4.04 -6.26 -12.33
N CYS A 57 -3.27 -7.07 -13.06
CA CYS A 57 -3.76 -8.10 -13.95
C CYS A 57 -3.14 -9.46 -13.59
N ILE A 58 -3.95 -10.52 -13.60
CA ILE A 58 -3.49 -11.86 -13.24
C ILE A 58 -3.19 -12.69 -14.50
N THR A 59 -2.04 -13.33 -14.48
CA THR A 59 -1.65 -14.31 -15.50
C THR A 59 -2.29 -15.67 -15.19
N PRO A 60 -2.51 -16.56 -16.19
CA PRO A 60 -3.05 -17.89 -15.92
C PRO A 60 -2.22 -18.76 -14.96
N SER A 61 -0.93 -18.44 -14.75
CA SER A 61 -0.10 -19.09 -13.73
C SER A 61 -0.36 -18.59 -12.30
N GLY A 62 -1.25 -17.61 -12.13
CA GLY A 62 -1.62 -17.04 -10.84
C GLY A 62 -0.75 -15.86 -10.38
N ILE A 63 0.16 -15.37 -11.24
CA ILE A 63 1.04 -14.24 -10.91
C ILE A 63 0.39 -12.94 -11.34
N THR A 64 0.34 -11.96 -10.44
CA THR A 64 -0.17 -10.62 -10.71
C THR A 64 0.95 -9.66 -11.10
N TYR A 65 0.71 -8.88 -12.15
CA TYR A 65 1.59 -7.80 -12.61
C TYR A 65 0.79 -6.52 -12.78
N ASP A 66 1.47 -5.37 -12.81
CA ASP A 66 0.88 -4.16 -13.39
C ASP A 66 0.76 -4.33 -14.90
N ARG A 67 -0.41 -4.02 -15.46
CA ARG A 67 -0.72 -4.18 -16.89
C ARG A 67 0.31 -3.53 -17.78
N LYS A 68 0.74 -2.30 -17.46
CA LYS A 68 1.70 -1.56 -18.29
C LYS A 68 3.05 -2.26 -18.33
N ASP A 69 3.55 -2.63 -17.15
CA ASP A 69 4.88 -3.23 -17.01
C ASP A 69 4.97 -4.59 -17.70
N ILE A 70 3.92 -5.43 -17.56
CA ILE A 70 3.90 -6.73 -18.21
C ILE A 70 3.73 -6.59 -19.73
N GLU A 71 2.91 -5.67 -20.22
CA GLU A 71 2.79 -5.42 -21.66
C GLU A 71 4.11 -4.96 -22.30
N GLU A 72 4.84 -4.07 -21.62
CA GLU A 72 6.15 -3.60 -22.05
C GLU A 72 7.19 -4.72 -22.04
N HIS A 73 7.27 -5.50 -20.96
CA HIS A 73 8.16 -6.67 -20.87
C HIS A 73 7.89 -7.65 -22.02
N LEU A 74 6.61 -7.93 -22.30
CA LEU A 74 6.18 -8.81 -23.37
C LEU A 74 6.33 -8.20 -24.76
N GLN A 75 6.60 -6.90 -24.87
CA GLN A 75 6.93 -6.22 -26.11
C GLN A 75 8.41 -6.22 -26.40
N MET A 76 9.24 -6.03 -25.38
CA MET A 76 10.69 -6.19 -25.46
C MET A 76 11.08 -7.64 -25.76
N GLY A 77 10.36 -8.62 -25.21
CA GLY A 77 10.60 -10.05 -25.46
C GLY A 77 10.25 -10.55 -26.88
N ARG A 78 9.58 -9.74 -27.72
CA ARG A 78 9.21 -10.13 -29.10
C ARG A 78 10.37 -10.11 -30.12
N GLY A 79 11.61 -10.05 -29.62
CA GLY A 79 12.79 -9.84 -30.44
C GLY A 79 13.32 -11.08 -31.18
N LEU A 80 13.12 -12.31 -30.69
CA LEU A 80 13.86 -13.46 -31.25
C LEU A 80 13.14 -14.82 -31.33
N ASP A 81 11.92 -15.01 -30.80
CA ASP A 81 11.24 -16.31 -30.89
C ASP A 81 9.79 -16.20 -31.35
N LEU A 82 9.46 -16.99 -32.37
CA LEU A 82 8.13 -17.14 -32.96
C LEU A 82 7.17 -17.77 -31.94
N GLY A 83 6.34 -16.93 -31.29
CA GLY A 83 5.06 -17.35 -30.73
C GLY A 83 5.01 -17.67 -29.23
N GLU A 84 6.13 -17.63 -28.50
CA GLU A 84 6.14 -17.84 -27.04
C GLU A 84 6.38 -16.51 -26.30
N MET A 85 5.31 -15.96 -25.75
CA MET A 85 5.36 -14.82 -24.85
C MET A 85 5.58 -15.39 -23.44
N VAL A 86 6.67 -15.02 -22.76
CA VAL A 86 7.04 -15.57 -21.44
C VAL A 86 7.11 -14.41 -20.45
N CYS A 87 6.47 -14.55 -19.28
CA CYS A 87 6.57 -13.52 -18.23
C CYS A 87 7.94 -13.56 -17.54
N PRO A 88 8.32 -12.54 -16.75
CA PRO A 88 9.60 -12.52 -16.04
C PRO A 88 9.81 -13.73 -15.12
N ALA A 89 8.74 -14.38 -14.66
CA ALA A 89 8.80 -15.58 -13.83
C ALA A 89 8.94 -16.88 -14.65
N GLY A 90 9.19 -16.80 -15.96
CA GLY A 90 9.37 -17.96 -16.83
C GLY A 90 8.07 -18.68 -17.23
N SER A 91 6.90 -18.17 -16.84
CA SER A 91 5.61 -18.77 -17.20
C SER A 91 5.21 -18.39 -18.64
N LYS A 92 4.75 -19.38 -19.42
CA LYS A 92 4.19 -19.13 -20.77
C LYS A 92 2.88 -18.35 -20.66
N LEU A 93 2.82 -17.26 -21.40
CA LEU A 93 1.70 -16.35 -21.51
C LEU A 93 1.05 -16.55 -22.88
N TYR A 94 0.04 -17.42 -22.95
CA TYR A 94 -0.63 -17.73 -24.21
C TYR A 94 -1.50 -16.55 -24.68
N ARG A 95 -0.91 -15.61 -25.43
CA ARG A 95 -1.69 -14.63 -26.20
C ARG A 95 -2.24 -15.32 -27.45
N GLY A 96 -3.28 -16.14 -27.30
CA GLY A 96 -3.79 -16.96 -28.41
C GLY A 96 -5.27 -17.34 -28.39
N MET A 97 -6.04 -17.01 -27.36
CA MET A 97 -7.46 -17.42 -27.31
C MET A 97 -8.34 -16.38 -26.61
N GLY A 98 -8.45 -15.15 -27.12
CA GLY A 98 -9.53 -14.21 -26.76
C GLY A 98 -9.80 -13.94 -25.27
N ARG A 99 -8.91 -14.35 -24.37
CA ARG A 99 -8.99 -14.16 -22.92
C ARG A 99 -7.98 -13.08 -22.59
N GLU A 100 -8.49 -11.86 -22.64
CA GLU A 100 -7.85 -10.67 -22.08
C GLU A 100 -7.38 -10.97 -20.65
N TRP A 101 -6.21 -10.46 -20.27
CA TRP A 101 -5.69 -10.58 -18.90
C TRP A 101 -6.80 -10.20 -17.93
N SER A 102 -7.23 -11.17 -17.12
CA SER A 102 -8.38 -10.93 -16.26
C SER A 102 -7.98 -9.89 -15.20
N PRO A 103 -8.79 -8.84 -15.01
CA PRO A 103 -8.66 -8.02 -13.82
C PRO A 103 -8.74 -8.91 -12.58
N VAL A 104 -7.96 -8.62 -11.55
CA VAL A 104 -7.94 -9.43 -10.32
C VAL A 104 -9.34 -9.53 -9.69
N HIS A 105 -10.16 -8.49 -9.84
CA HIS A 105 -11.54 -8.48 -9.34
C HIS A 105 -12.51 -9.42 -10.09
N SER A 106 -12.13 -9.96 -11.24
CA SER A 106 -12.98 -10.85 -12.06
C SER A 106 -12.82 -12.34 -11.73
N SER A 107 -12.02 -12.68 -10.71
CA SER A 107 -11.69 -14.07 -10.33
C SER A 107 -12.36 -14.55 -9.03
N ILE A 108 -13.40 -13.85 -8.56
CA ILE A 108 -14.25 -14.24 -7.41
C ILE A 108 -15.65 -14.60 -7.91
#